data_AF-A0A9E7JKS3-F1
#
_entry.id   AF-A0A9E7JKS3-F1
#
_cell.length_a   1.000
_cell.length_b   1.000
_cell.length_c   1.000
_cell.angle_alpha   90.00
_cell.angle_beta   90.00
_cell.angle_gamma   90.00
#
_symmetry.space_group_name_H-M   'P 1'
#
loop_
_entity.id
_entity.type
_entity.pdbx_description
1 polymer ?
#
loop_
_entity_poly.entity_id
_entity_poly.type
_entity_poly.pdbx_seq_one_letter_code
_entity_poly.pdbx_strand_id
1 'polypeptide(L)'
;MENQVKRQQSQETEDIVESTLREIVSDELQKMQPSLVVNQRNIVSRNNDVIWEFDGLHLENSTETASEELMLEMQRLLYEDLREELIRRELEFFEKEDEYLAQAVLENMNLNDNQLNLNFLKSRLGEVHMDHLNRGCKATPSFCMQAMFNLNALFIQCEVCDTFEIVI
;
A
#
# COMPACT_ATOMS: atom_id res chain seq x y z
N MET A 1 -29.20 57.07 56.73
CA MET A 1 -27.75 57.26 56.50
C MET A 1 -27.06 55.96 56.07
N GLU A 2 -27.48 54.78 56.54
CA GLU A 2 -26.84 53.48 56.22
C GLU A 2 -26.84 53.07 54.73
N ASN A 3 -27.87 53.42 53.95
CA ASN A 3 -27.92 53.11 52.51
C ASN A 3 -26.97 53.96 51.64
N GLN A 4 -26.55 55.14 52.12
CA GLN A 4 -25.54 55.95 51.42
C GLN A 4 -24.14 55.40 51.65
N VAL A 5 -23.85 54.92 52.86
CA VAL A 5 -22.54 54.33 53.20
C VAL A 5 -22.30 53.02 52.44
N LYS A 6 -23.32 52.15 52.31
CA LYS A 6 -23.19 50.92 51.51
C LYS A 6 -22.97 51.18 50.01
N ARG A 7 -23.58 52.24 49.45
CA ARG A 7 -23.34 52.64 48.06
C ARG A 7 -21.95 53.24 47.86
N GLN A 8 -21.47 54.04 48.82
CA GLN A 8 -20.11 54.58 48.78
C GLN A 8 -19.06 53.47 48.89
N GLN A 9 -19.24 52.51 49.81
CA GLN A 9 -18.35 51.35 49.91
C GLN A 9 -18.37 50.45 48.67
N SER A 10 -19.55 50.24 48.06
CA SER A 10 -19.65 49.49 46.80
C SER A 10 -18.94 50.20 45.65
N GLN A 11 -19.04 51.53 45.58
CA GLN A 11 -18.35 52.33 44.57
C GLN A 11 -16.84 52.32 44.78
N GLU A 12 -16.38 52.47 46.03
CA GLU A 12 -14.96 52.40 46.37
C GLU A 12 -14.35 51.04 46.00
N THR A 13 -15.08 49.93 46.22
CA THR A 13 -14.59 48.61 45.78
C THR A 13 -14.55 48.46 44.27
N GLU A 14 -15.48 49.07 43.55
CA GLU A 14 -15.51 49.07 42.08
C GLU A 14 -14.32 49.89 41.53
N ASP A 15 -14.06 51.06 42.12
CA ASP A 15 -12.94 51.94 41.75
C ASP A 15 -11.57 51.29 42.06
N ILE A 16 -11.47 50.51 43.15
CA ILE A 16 -10.26 49.74 43.49
C ILE A 16 -10.04 48.62 42.47
N VAL A 17 -11.09 47.88 42.09
CA VAL A 17 -10.98 46.81 41.09
C VAL A 17 -10.61 47.38 39.73
N GLU A 18 -11.25 48.49 39.32
CA GLU A 18 -10.93 49.17 38.06
C GLU A 18 -9.48 49.65 38.03
N SER A 19 -9.01 50.34 39.09
CA SER A 19 -7.63 50.82 39.13
C SER A 19 -6.60 49.69 39.11
N THR A 20 -6.85 48.59 39.84
CA THR A 20 -5.96 47.42 39.85
C THR A 20 -5.89 46.77 38.46
N LEU A 21 -7.02 46.59 37.77
CA LEU A 21 -7.03 46.03 36.42
C LEU A 21 -6.34 46.95 35.43
N ARG A 22 -6.52 48.26 35.56
CA ARG A 22 -5.90 49.27 34.71
C ARG A 22 -4.38 49.31 34.89
N GLU A 23 -3.90 49.10 36.11
CA GLU A 23 -2.48 48.97 36.43
C GLU A 23 -1.88 47.71 35.80
N ILE A 24 -2.51 46.54 35.99
CA ILE A 24 -2.07 45.27 35.38
C ILE A 24 -2.00 45.39 33.85
N VAL A 25 -3.04 45.94 33.22
CA VAL A 25 -3.07 46.11 31.77
C VAL A 25 -2.00 47.11 31.31
N SER A 26 -1.73 48.17 32.08
CA SER A 26 -0.69 49.13 31.74
C SER A 26 0.71 48.52 31.85
N ASP A 27 0.96 47.73 32.89
CA ASP A 27 2.23 47.01 33.10
C ASP A 27 2.48 45.99 31.99
N GLU A 28 1.49 45.17 31.65
CA GLU A 28 1.60 44.19 30.57
C GLU A 28 1.77 44.88 29.20
N LEU A 29 1.07 45.99 28.97
CA LEU A 29 1.21 46.75 27.73
C LEU A 29 2.60 47.43 27.61
N GLN A 30 3.17 47.90 28.72
CA GLN A 30 4.54 48.43 28.76
C GLN A 30 5.58 47.35 28.51
N LYS A 31 5.40 46.13 29.05
CA LYS A 31 6.28 44.99 28.75
C LYS A 31 6.26 44.60 27.27
N MET A 32 5.12 44.83 26.60
CA MET A 32 4.96 44.59 25.16
C MET A 32 5.43 45.76 24.28
N GLN A 33 5.75 46.94 24.85
CA GLN A 33 6.43 48.00 24.09
C GLN A 33 7.94 47.72 24.10
N PRO A 34 8.52 47.18 23.02
CA PRO A 34 9.96 47.06 22.93
C PRO A 34 10.56 48.47 23.05
N SER A 35 11.72 48.57 23.70
CA SER A 35 12.60 49.73 23.73
C SER A 35 13.02 50.15 22.32
N LEU A 36 12.07 50.68 21.55
CA LEU A 36 12.28 51.41 20.32
C LEU A 36 12.94 52.72 20.72
N VAL A 37 14.08 53.02 20.11
CA VAL A 37 15.01 54.15 20.38
C VAL A 37 16.03 53.73 21.46
N VAL A 38 17.19 53.13 21.17
CA VAL A 38 18.21 53.47 20.15
C VAL A 38 19.17 52.27 20.00
N ASN A 39 19.13 51.56 18.87
CA ASN A 39 20.32 51.40 18.02
C ASN A 39 19.99 50.59 16.76
N GLN A 40 20.07 51.32 15.65
CA GLN A 40 19.99 50.89 14.27
C GLN A 40 20.70 49.55 14.00
N ARG A 41 19.90 48.53 13.67
CA ARG A 41 20.07 47.74 12.44
C ARG A 41 18.84 46.86 12.20
N ASN A 42 18.01 47.35 11.29
CA ASN A 42 17.12 46.62 10.40
C ASN A 42 15.98 45.75 10.99
N ILE A 43 14.77 46.20 10.66
CA ILE A 43 13.66 45.41 10.09
C ILE A 43 13.18 44.22 10.94
N VAL A 44 12.07 44.38 11.68
CA VAL A 44 10.96 43.41 11.58
C VAL A 44 9.64 44.18 11.69
N SER A 45 9.05 44.41 10.53
CA SER A 45 7.63 44.70 10.40
C SER A 45 6.86 43.45 10.82
N ARG A 46 6.29 43.49 12.03
CA ARG A 46 4.92 43.08 12.34
C ARG A 46 4.34 42.02 11.39
N ASN A 47 4.59 40.74 11.68
CA ASN A 47 3.81 39.58 11.27
C ASN A 47 4.22 38.39 12.17
N ASN A 48 3.60 38.27 13.34
CA ASN A 48 3.83 37.17 14.29
C ASN A 48 3.09 35.88 13.88
N ASP A 49 3.16 35.50 12.60
CA ASP A 49 2.49 34.31 12.03
C ASP A 49 3.44 33.51 11.13
N VAL A 50 4.71 33.44 11.49
CA VAL A 50 5.68 32.53 10.88
C VAL A 50 6.39 31.75 11.99
N ILE A 51 5.65 30.85 12.63
CA ILE A 51 6.25 29.81 13.49
C ILE A 51 6.63 28.61 12.61
N TRP A 52 7.30 28.85 11.48
CA TRP A 52 7.96 27.83 10.66
C TRP A 52 9.09 28.45 9.83
N GLU A 53 9.72 29.52 10.30
CA GLU A 53 11.02 29.87 9.74
C GLU A 53 12.04 28.86 10.28
N PHE A 54 12.29 27.85 9.46
CA PHE A 54 13.38 26.90 9.64
C PHE A 54 14.68 27.69 9.59
N ASP A 55 15.18 28.06 10.76
CA ASP A 55 16.49 28.68 10.94
C ASP A 55 17.55 27.65 10.54
N GLY A 56 17.91 27.65 9.26
CA GLY A 56 18.97 26.85 8.66
C GLY A 56 20.36 27.23 9.15
N LEU A 57 20.60 27.09 10.46
CA LEU A 57 21.93 27.20 11.05
C LEU A 57 22.62 25.84 10.97
N HIS A 58 23.46 25.70 9.94
CA HIS A 58 24.68 24.89 9.93
C HIS A 58 24.60 23.54 10.64
N LEU A 59 23.83 22.61 10.07
CA LEU A 59 24.23 21.21 10.09
C LEU A 59 24.65 20.89 8.66
N GLU A 60 25.96 20.91 8.45
CA GLU A 60 26.63 20.55 7.19
C GLU A 60 25.84 19.47 6.44
N ASN A 61 25.64 19.65 5.13
CA ASN A 61 24.85 18.88 4.14
C ASN A 61 24.59 17.37 4.39
N SER A 62 25.35 16.72 5.27
CA SER A 62 25.25 15.36 5.76
C SER A 62 23.94 14.96 6.47
N THR A 63 23.18 15.88 7.09
CA THR A 63 21.99 15.48 7.89
C THR A 63 20.65 15.60 7.17
N GLU A 64 20.52 16.57 6.27
CA GLU A 64 19.38 16.63 5.33
C GLU A 64 19.45 15.47 4.33
N THR A 65 20.65 15.13 3.84
CA THR A 65 20.85 13.97 2.95
C THR A 65 20.50 12.65 3.64
N ALA A 66 20.84 12.50 4.93
CA ALA A 66 20.53 11.27 5.67
C ALA A 66 19.04 11.09 5.97
N SER A 67 18.29 12.19 6.16
CA SER A 67 16.84 12.11 6.34
C SER A 67 16.12 11.82 5.03
N GLU A 68 16.57 12.39 3.91
CA GLU A 68 16.11 12.04 2.57
C GLU A 68 16.39 10.57 2.24
N GLU A 69 17.61 10.08 2.50
CA GLU A 69 18.00 8.69 2.26
C GLU A 69 17.13 7.71 3.05
N LEU A 70 16.88 8.00 4.33
CA LEU A 70 15.99 7.18 5.16
C LEU A 70 14.55 7.16 4.60
N MET A 71 14.00 8.30 4.19
CA MET A 71 12.66 8.36 3.60
C MET A 71 12.57 7.58 2.29
N LEU A 72 13.59 7.70 1.43
CA LEU A 72 13.67 6.96 0.18
C LEU A 72 13.77 5.45 0.44
N GLU A 73 14.48 5.03 1.48
CA GLU A 73 14.59 3.62 1.84
C GLU A 73 13.28 3.07 2.42
N MET A 74 12.58 3.83 3.27
CA MET A 74 11.24 3.46 3.73
C MET A 74 10.26 3.31 2.56
N GLN A 75 10.32 4.23 1.59
CA GLN A 75 9.49 4.16 0.39
C GLN A 75 9.83 2.92 -0.44
N ARG A 76 11.14 2.62 -0.62
CA ARG A 76 11.60 1.42 -1.35
C ARG A 76 11.03 0.15 -0.73
N LEU A 77 11.19 -0.02 0.58
CA LEU A 77 10.70 -1.18 1.33
C LEU A 77 9.19 -1.35 1.19
N LEU A 78 8.42 -0.25 1.33
CA LEU A 78 6.97 -0.31 1.14
C LEU A 78 6.57 -0.80 -0.26
N TYR A 79 7.25 -0.32 -1.31
CA TYR A 79 6.97 -0.78 -2.67
C TYR A 79 7.43 -2.21 -2.92
N GLU A 80 8.49 -2.67 -2.26
CA GLU A 80 8.91 -4.07 -2.28
C GLU A 80 7.85 -4.97 -1.66
N ASP A 81 7.40 -4.67 -0.44
CA ASP A 81 6.35 -5.41 0.25
C ASP A 81 5.07 -5.49 -0.58
N LEU A 82 4.64 -4.37 -1.17
CA LEU A 82 3.44 -4.31 -2.03
C LEU A 82 3.59 -5.17 -3.29
N ARG A 83 4.75 -5.14 -3.95
CA ARG A 83 5.01 -5.98 -5.12
C ARG A 83 4.98 -7.46 -4.74
N GLU A 84 5.61 -7.82 -3.62
CA GLU A 84 5.61 -9.19 -3.14
C GLU A 84 4.20 -9.68 -2.77
N GLU A 85 3.39 -8.85 -2.10
CA GLU A 85 1.99 -9.19 -1.79
C GLU A 85 1.14 -9.37 -3.05
N LEU A 86 1.36 -8.56 -4.09
CA LEU A 86 0.67 -8.73 -5.37
C LEU A 86 1.05 -10.06 -6.03
N ILE A 87 2.34 -10.38 -6.09
CA ILE A 87 2.84 -11.64 -6.65
C ILE A 87 2.28 -12.82 -5.85
N ARG A 88 2.32 -12.76 -4.51
CA ARG A 88 1.78 -13.81 -3.64
C ARG A 88 0.30 -14.04 -3.86
N ARG A 89 -0.52 -12.97 -3.87
CA ARG A 89 -1.96 -13.06 -4.14
C ARG A 89 -2.26 -13.64 -5.52
N GLU A 90 -1.50 -13.25 -6.53
CA GLU A 90 -1.69 -13.74 -7.89
C GLU A 90 -1.32 -15.23 -8.01
N LEU A 91 -0.26 -15.68 -7.34
CA LEU A 91 0.08 -17.10 -7.22
C LEU A 91 -1.00 -17.90 -6.48
N GLU A 92 -1.51 -17.42 -5.34
CA GLU A 92 -2.61 -18.06 -4.61
C GLU A 92 -3.87 -18.20 -5.48
N PHE A 93 -4.14 -17.21 -6.33
CA PHE A 93 -5.24 -17.28 -7.29
C PHE A 93 -5.03 -18.38 -8.34
N PHE A 94 -3.83 -18.49 -8.91
CA PHE A 94 -3.49 -19.55 -9.88
C PHE A 94 -3.53 -20.95 -9.27
N GLU A 95 -3.06 -21.13 -8.03
CA GLU A 95 -3.13 -22.42 -7.34
C GLU A 95 -4.57 -22.89 -7.16
N LYS A 96 -5.45 -21.97 -6.76
CA LYS A 96 -6.87 -22.24 -6.62
C LYS A 96 -7.54 -22.58 -7.97
N GLU A 97 -7.14 -21.91 -9.05
CA GLU A 97 -7.63 -22.22 -10.39
C GLU A 97 -7.19 -23.62 -10.86
N ASP A 98 -5.93 -24.02 -10.62
CA ASP A 98 -5.43 -25.36 -10.97
C ASP A 98 -6.21 -26.47 -10.26
N GLU A 99 -6.61 -26.27 -8.99
CA GLU A 99 -7.45 -27.22 -8.25
C GLU A 99 -8.84 -27.40 -8.89
N TYR A 100 -9.51 -26.31 -9.26
CA TYR A 100 -10.80 -26.38 -9.97
C TYR A 100 -10.69 -27.06 -11.32
N LEU A 101 -9.62 -26.76 -12.09
CA LEU A 101 -9.38 -27.40 -13.37
C LEU A 101 -9.12 -28.90 -13.22
N ALA A 102 -8.34 -29.30 -12.22
CA ALA A 102 -8.10 -30.70 -11.91
C ALA A 102 -9.40 -31.46 -11.57
N GLN A 103 -10.28 -30.85 -10.76
CA GLN A 103 -11.59 -31.42 -10.46
C GLN A 103 -12.48 -31.52 -11.70
N ALA A 104 -12.53 -30.47 -12.53
CA ALA A 104 -13.32 -30.49 -13.76
C ALA A 104 -12.81 -31.56 -14.75
N VAL A 105 -11.50 -31.77 -14.83
CA VAL A 105 -10.91 -32.86 -15.64
C VAL A 105 -11.34 -34.22 -15.10
N LEU A 106 -11.30 -34.44 -13.79
CA LEU A 106 -11.72 -35.68 -13.14
C LEU A 106 -13.19 -36.01 -13.44
N GLU A 107 -14.07 -35.02 -13.30
CA GLU A 107 -15.51 -35.14 -13.56
C GLU A 107 -15.81 -35.40 -15.04
N ASN A 108 -15.23 -34.60 -15.95
CA ASN A 108 -15.49 -34.72 -17.39
C ASN A 108 -14.88 -35.98 -18.02
N MET A 109 -13.77 -36.49 -17.48
CA MET A 109 -13.17 -37.75 -17.93
C MET A 109 -13.88 -38.98 -17.34
N ASN A 110 -14.93 -38.81 -16.53
CA ASN A 110 -15.70 -39.90 -15.95
C ASN A 110 -14.81 -40.94 -15.23
N LEU A 111 -13.71 -40.47 -14.60
CA LEU A 111 -12.67 -41.30 -13.95
C LEU A 111 -13.16 -41.97 -12.66
N ASN A 112 -14.47 -41.89 -12.39
CA ASN A 112 -15.10 -42.18 -11.12
C ASN A 112 -15.08 -43.67 -10.74
N ASP A 113 -14.82 -44.57 -11.69
CA ASP A 113 -14.88 -46.02 -11.46
C ASP A 113 -13.70 -46.75 -12.11
N ASN A 114 -12.46 -46.35 -11.84
CA ASN A 114 -11.26 -47.20 -11.70
C ASN A 114 -9.96 -46.48 -12.13
N GLN A 115 -9.11 -46.17 -11.13
CA GLN A 115 -7.64 -46.14 -11.21
C GLN A 115 -6.90 -45.06 -12.02
N LEU A 116 -7.55 -44.07 -12.63
CA LEU A 116 -6.81 -42.99 -13.29
C LEU A 116 -6.54 -41.83 -12.32
N ASN A 117 -5.37 -41.90 -11.67
CA ASN A 117 -4.87 -40.83 -10.80
C ASN A 117 -4.45 -39.60 -11.64
N LEU A 118 -4.73 -38.38 -11.16
CA LEU A 118 -4.30 -37.14 -11.84
C LEU A 118 -2.79 -37.12 -12.15
N ASN A 119 -1.97 -37.70 -11.28
CA ASN A 119 -0.53 -37.84 -11.52
C ASN A 119 -0.21 -38.77 -12.69
N PHE A 120 -0.97 -39.86 -12.85
CA PHE A 120 -0.82 -40.74 -14.01
C PHE A 120 -1.17 -40.00 -15.30
N LEU A 121 -2.27 -39.24 -15.29
CA LEU A 121 -2.69 -38.41 -16.42
C LEU A 121 -1.59 -37.40 -16.78
N LYS A 122 -1.11 -36.61 -15.80
CA LYS A 122 -0.02 -35.63 -15.99
C LYS A 122 1.24 -36.29 -16.58
N SER A 123 1.67 -37.43 -16.04
CA SER A 123 2.81 -38.17 -16.57
C SER A 123 2.58 -38.63 -18.01
N ARG A 124 1.41 -39.21 -18.30
CA ARG A 124 1.11 -39.75 -19.63
C ARG A 124 1.02 -38.67 -20.70
N LEU A 125 0.42 -37.52 -20.40
CA LEU A 125 0.40 -36.38 -21.33
C LEU A 125 1.82 -35.87 -21.58
N GLY A 126 2.65 -35.78 -20.54
CA GLY A 126 4.05 -35.37 -20.67
C GLY A 126 4.87 -36.32 -21.54
N GLU A 127 4.70 -37.64 -21.35
CA GLU A 127 5.35 -38.67 -22.17
C GLU A 127 4.95 -38.55 -23.64
N VAL A 128 3.66 -38.50 -23.94
CA VAL A 128 3.18 -38.47 -25.34
C VAL A 128 3.59 -37.16 -26.03
N HIS A 129 3.59 -36.04 -25.30
CA HIS A 129 4.11 -34.77 -25.81
C HIS A 129 5.63 -34.83 -26.08
N MET A 130 6.39 -35.47 -25.18
CA MET A 130 7.84 -35.66 -25.37
C MET A 130 8.13 -36.61 -26.55
N ASP A 131 7.36 -37.68 -26.70
CA ASP A 131 7.46 -38.61 -27.84
C ASP A 131 7.17 -37.89 -29.16
N HIS A 132 6.16 -37.03 -29.19
CA HIS A 132 5.89 -36.17 -30.35
C HIS A 132 7.08 -35.27 -30.69
N LEU A 133 7.69 -34.64 -29.69
CA LEU A 133 8.89 -33.82 -29.86
C LEU A 133 10.09 -34.65 -30.35
N ASN A 134 10.28 -35.85 -29.81
CA ASN A 134 11.34 -36.77 -30.18
C ASN A 134 11.20 -37.28 -31.63
N ARG A 135 9.98 -37.34 -32.16
CA ARG A 135 9.70 -37.61 -33.58
C ARG A 135 10.09 -36.45 -34.51
N GLY A 136 10.48 -35.29 -33.95
CA GLY A 136 11.06 -34.16 -34.67
C GLY A 136 10.10 -32.99 -34.91
N CYS A 137 8.85 -33.07 -34.44
CA CYS A 137 7.89 -31.98 -34.56
C CYS A 137 7.98 -31.04 -33.37
N LYS A 138 8.26 -29.75 -33.62
CA LYS A 138 8.38 -28.70 -32.59
C LYS A 138 7.09 -27.92 -32.35
N ALA A 139 6.03 -28.26 -33.10
CA ALA A 139 4.74 -27.64 -32.91
C ALA A 139 4.14 -28.12 -31.60
N THR A 140 3.35 -27.26 -30.94
CA THR A 140 2.60 -27.65 -29.75
C THR A 140 1.38 -28.47 -30.19
N PRO A 141 1.30 -29.77 -29.85
CA PRO A 141 0.12 -30.56 -30.15
C PRO A 141 -1.05 -30.15 -29.24
N SER A 142 -2.27 -30.28 -29.76
CA SER A 142 -3.50 -30.14 -28.98
C SER A 142 -3.97 -31.48 -28.45
N PHE A 143 -4.73 -31.46 -27.35
CA PHE A 143 -5.38 -32.65 -26.80
C PHE A 143 -6.89 -32.49 -26.91
N CYS A 144 -7.57 -33.52 -27.38
CA CYS A 144 -9.03 -33.49 -27.56
C CYS A 144 -9.67 -34.78 -27.08
N MET A 145 -10.87 -34.66 -26.52
CA MET A 145 -11.67 -35.81 -26.14
C MET A 145 -12.64 -36.13 -27.28
N GLN A 146 -12.68 -37.39 -27.69
CA GLN A 146 -13.60 -37.82 -28.73
C GLN A 146 -14.26 -39.15 -28.35
N ALA A 147 -15.56 -39.25 -28.63
CA ALA A 147 -16.32 -40.46 -28.44
C ALA A 147 -16.23 -41.33 -29.71
N MET A 148 -15.65 -42.52 -29.59
CA MET A 148 -15.65 -43.53 -30.66
C MET A 148 -16.27 -44.81 -30.12
N PHE A 149 -17.25 -45.36 -30.84
CA PHE A 149 -17.93 -46.61 -30.46
C PHE A 149 -18.53 -46.61 -29.03
N ASN A 150 -19.06 -45.46 -28.60
CA ASN A 150 -19.58 -45.23 -27.24
C ASN A 150 -18.51 -45.27 -26.12
N LEU A 151 -17.23 -45.12 -26.47
CA LEU A 151 -16.13 -44.95 -25.53
C LEU A 151 -15.54 -43.55 -25.71
N ASN A 152 -15.40 -42.80 -24.61
CA ASN A 152 -14.68 -41.54 -24.61
C ASN A 152 -13.19 -41.84 -24.46
N ALA A 153 -12.38 -41.35 -25.38
CA ALA A 153 -10.93 -41.46 -25.33
C ALA A 153 -10.29 -40.08 -25.48
N LEU A 154 -9.11 -39.91 -24.88
CA LEU A 154 -8.30 -38.71 -25.01
C LEU A 154 -7.31 -38.91 -26.16
N PHE A 155 -7.22 -37.97 -27.08
CA PHE A 155 -6.34 -38.01 -28.24
C PHE A 155 -5.34 -36.87 -28.21
N ILE A 156 -4.14 -37.13 -28.73
CA ILE A 156 -3.17 -36.09 -29.13
C ILE A 156 -3.39 -35.80 -30.61
N GLN A 157 -3.48 -34.51 -30.95
CA GLN A 157 -3.66 -34.02 -32.31
C GLN A 157 -2.58 -32.98 -32.63
N CYS A 158 -1.93 -33.11 -33.78
CA CYS A 158 -1.01 -32.08 -34.28
C CYS A 158 -1.30 -31.80 -35.75
N GLU A 159 -1.67 -30.56 -36.07
CA GLU A 159 -1.99 -30.13 -37.44
C GLU A 159 -0.77 -29.98 -38.34
N VAL A 160 0.44 -29.96 -37.76
CA VAL A 160 1.69 -29.74 -38.53
C VAL A 160 2.27 -31.05 -39.08
N CYS A 161 2.12 -32.16 -38.35
CA CYS A 161 2.62 -33.47 -38.77
C CYS A 161 1.53 -34.55 -38.75
N ASP A 162 0.26 -34.13 -38.83
CA ASP A 162 -0.94 -34.97 -38.91
C ASP A 162 -0.98 -36.11 -37.88
N THR A 163 -0.42 -35.87 -36.69
CA THR A 163 -0.45 -36.86 -35.61
C THR A 163 -1.84 -36.91 -35.01
N PHE A 164 -2.43 -38.10 -34.94
CA PHE A 164 -3.70 -38.35 -34.26
C PHE A 164 -3.65 -39.72 -33.59
N GLU A 165 -3.35 -39.75 -32.29
CA GLU A 165 -3.10 -40.99 -31.54
C GLU A 165 -3.86 -40.99 -30.21
N ILE A 166 -4.28 -42.18 -29.76
CA ILE A 166 -4.96 -42.36 -28.46
C ILE A 166 -3.92 -42.19 -27.34
N VAL A 167 -4.28 -41.41 -26.32
CA VAL A 167 -3.49 -41.19 -25.11
C VAL A 167 -4.01 -42.07 -23.96
N ILE A 168 -5.33 -42.08 -23.76
CA ILE A 168 -6.07 -42.83 -22.72
C ILE A 168 -7.41 -43.31 -23.27
#